data_AF-A0A1Y3BA24-F1
#
_entry.id   AF-A0A1Y3BA24-F1
#
_cell.length_a   1.000
_cell.length_b   1.000
_cell.length_c   1.000
_cell.angle_alpha   90.00
_cell.angle_beta   90.00
_cell.angle_gamma   90.00
#
_symmetry.space_group_name_H-M   'P 1'
#
loop_
_entity.id
_entity.type
_entity.pdbx_description
1 polymer ?
#
loop_
_entity_poly.entity_id
_entity_poly.type
_entity_poly.pdbx_seq_one_letter_code
_entity_poly.pdbx_strand_id
1 'polypeptide(L)'
;MISRALGPEFGGAIGTLFFTANVFSSALYLIGCVEGIVNNFGPSGGISSFLPSSYWWSFLYASSLNFLNVVICLIGASLFAKTSVLIFVILLGCISSVLISQSARRDLSFHAPHENIHFRNQTLNFTGFSLDTFQGNLKRMFFIKFNIPKR
;
A
#
# COMPACT_ATOMS: atom_id res chain seq x y z
N MET A 1 -6.01 26.11 -16.40
CA MET A 1 -7.42 26.06 -16.82
C MET A 1 -8.37 26.71 -15.80
N ILE A 2 -8.22 26.45 -14.49
CA ILE A 2 -9.15 26.96 -13.45
C ILE A 2 -8.97 28.45 -13.09
N SER A 3 -7.73 28.95 -13.05
CA SER A 3 -7.42 30.35 -12.68
C SER A 3 -7.99 31.39 -13.66
N ARG A 4 -8.28 31.01 -14.92
CA ARG A 4 -8.95 31.88 -15.90
C ARG A 4 -10.46 31.96 -15.72
N ALA A 5 -11.08 31.02 -15.03
CA ALA A 5 -12.54 30.96 -14.86
C ALA A 5 -13.02 31.54 -13.51
N LEU A 6 -12.21 31.42 -12.45
CA LEU A 6 -12.59 31.78 -11.08
C LEU A 6 -11.86 33.02 -10.54
N GLY A 7 -11.01 33.63 -11.35
CA GLY A 7 -10.16 34.75 -10.94
C GLY A 7 -8.86 34.31 -10.22
N PRO A 8 -7.87 35.22 -10.12
CA PRO A 8 -6.55 34.92 -9.55
C PRO A 8 -6.61 34.56 -8.05
N GLU A 9 -7.54 35.16 -7.31
CA GLU A 9 -7.78 34.93 -5.87
C GLU A 9 -8.13 33.46 -5.58
N PHE A 10 -9.23 32.98 -6.17
CA PHE A 10 -9.69 31.61 -5.99
C PHE A 10 -8.77 30.60 -6.69
N GLY A 11 -8.21 30.95 -7.86
CA GLY A 11 -7.27 30.10 -8.57
C GLY A 11 -5.98 29.83 -7.78
N GLY A 12 -5.46 30.85 -7.08
CA GLY A 12 -4.26 30.72 -6.23
C GLY A 12 -4.51 29.89 -4.97
N ALA A 13 -5.61 30.14 -4.26
CA ALA A 13 -5.98 29.39 -3.07
C ALA A 13 -6.24 27.90 -3.39
N ILE A 14 -7.01 27.60 -4.44
CA ILE A 14 -7.27 26.21 -4.86
C ILE A 14 -5.98 25.54 -5.35
N GLY A 15 -5.12 26.29 -6.06
CA GLY A 15 -3.85 25.77 -6.57
C GLY A 15 -2.87 25.36 -5.46
N THR A 16 -2.74 26.17 -4.41
CA THR A 16 -1.84 25.86 -3.27
C THR A 16 -2.33 24.68 -2.44
N LEU A 17 -3.65 24.57 -2.22
CA LEU A 17 -4.26 23.42 -1.56
C LEU A 17 -4.07 22.14 -2.38
N PHE A 18 -4.30 22.20 -3.69
CA PHE A 18 -4.12 21.06 -4.59
C PHE A 18 -2.65 20.63 -4.67
N PHE A 19 -1.71 21.57 -4.74
CA PHE A 19 -0.28 21.25 -4.71
C PHE A 19 0.11 20.51 -3.43
N THR A 20 -0.27 21.07 -2.27
CA THR A 20 0.05 20.48 -0.97
C THR A 20 -0.58 19.10 -0.79
N ALA A 21 -1.83 18.92 -1.23
CA ALA A 21 -2.51 17.62 -1.19
C ALA A 21 -1.79 16.56 -2.03
N ASN A 22 -1.30 16.92 -3.23
CA ASN A 22 -0.54 15.98 -4.07
C ASN A 22 0.82 15.62 -3.45
N VAL A 23 1.48 16.55 -2.75
CA VAL A 23 2.72 16.27 -2.02
C VAL A 23 2.47 15.24 -0.91
N PHE A 24 1.42 15.42 -0.11
CA PHE A 24 1.06 14.45 0.93
C PHE A 24 0.63 13.10 0.35
N SER A 25 -0.13 13.10 -0.75
CA SER A 25 -0.52 11.87 -1.45
C SER A 25 0.71 11.08 -1.92
N SER A 26 1.69 11.75 -2.53
CA SER A 26 2.96 11.13 -2.94
C SER A 26 3.73 10.56 -1.74
N ALA A 27 3.73 11.24 -0.61
CA ALA A 27 4.39 10.75 0.60
C ALA A 27 3.73 9.46 1.12
N LEU A 28 2.39 9.39 1.13
CA LEU A 28 1.65 8.20 1.56
C LEU A 28 1.93 6.99 0.66
N TYR A 29 2.03 7.18 -0.66
CA TYR A 29 2.39 6.10 -1.59
C TYR A 29 3.80 5.57 -1.36
N LEU A 30 4.76 6.45 -1.06
CA LEU A 30 6.13 6.04 -0.73
C LEU A 30 6.19 5.26 0.59
N ILE A 31 5.49 5.72 1.63
CA ILE A 31 5.46 5.05 2.93
C ILE A 31 4.86 3.64 2.79
N GLY A 32 3.73 3.50 2.10
CA GLY A 32 3.11 2.19 1.86
C GLY A 32 4.02 1.24 1.05
N CYS A 33 4.78 1.77 0.09
CA CYS A 33 5.76 0.98 -0.65
C CYS A 33 6.89 0.47 0.25
N VAL A 34 7.46 1.32 1.11
CA VAL A 34 8.51 0.94 2.05
C VAL A 34 8.01 -0.07 3.08
N GLU A 35 6.81 0.11 3.61
CA GLU A 35 6.18 -0.85 4.51
C GLU A 35 6.03 -2.23 3.84
N GLY A 36 5.57 -2.25 2.58
CA GLY A 36 5.52 -3.48 1.79
C GLY A 36 6.89 -4.14 1.62
N ILE A 37 7.94 -3.37 1.34
CA ILE A 37 9.31 -3.88 1.21
C ILE A 37 9.80 -4.46 2.54
N VAL A 38 9.65 -3.72 3.64
CA VAL A 38 10.11 -4.16 4.97
C VAL A 38 9.33 -5.40 5.44
N ASN A 39 8.03 -5.48 5.18
CA ASN A 39 7.24 -6.67 5.54
C ASN A 39 7.62 -7.92 4.72
N ASN A 40 8.07 -7.78 3.47
CA ASN A 40 8.48 -8.92 2.64
C ASN A 40 9.94 -9.36 2.88
N PHE A 41 10.83 -8.41 3.16
CA PHE A 41 12.29 -8.62 3.27
C PHE A 41 12.87 -8.44 4.68
N GLY A 42 12.02 -8.14 5.66
CA GLY A 42 12.40 -7.95 7.05
C GLY A 42 12.75 -9.25 7.78
N PRO A 43 13.13 -9.17 9.06
CA PRO A 43 13.54 -10.32 9.86
C PRO A 43 12.47 -11.42 10.01
N SER A 44 11.19 -11.09 9.82
CA SER A 44 10.09 -12.06 9.78
C SER A 44 9.37 -12.12 8.41
N GLY A 45 9.99 -11.56 7.36
CA GLY A 45 9.47 -11.56 6.00
C GLY A 45 9.56 -12.93 5.32
N GLY A 46 8.56 -13.25 4.48
CA GLY A 46 8.38 -14.58 3.88
C GLY A 46 9.35 -14.96 2.75
N ILE A 47 10.18 -14.04 2.24
CA ILE A 47 11.06 -14.27 1.07
C ILE A 47 12.54 -14.38 1.46
N SER A 48 13.06 -13.42 2.22
CA SER A 48 14.45 -13.44 2.75
C SER A 48 14.66 -12.39 3.84
N SER A 49 15.31 -12.73 4.94
CA SER A 49 15.58 -11.82 6.08
C SER A 49 16.86 -10.98 5.90
N PHE A 50 16.94 -10.23 4.80
CA PHE A 50 18.16 -9.48 4.47
C PHE A 50 18.13 -8.02 4.92
N LEU A 51 16.94 -7.41 5.04
CA LEU A 51 16.82 -5.98 5.34
C LEU A 51 16.66 -5.73 6.86
N PRO A 52 17.49 -4.86 7.46
CA PRO A 52 17.31 -4.45 8.85
C PRO A 52 16.03 -3.62 8.99
N SER A 53 15.13 -4.07 9.88
CA SER A 53 13.92 -3.34 10.23
C SER A 53 14.20 -2.40 11.40
N SER A 54 14.49 -1.14 11.08
CA SER A 54 14.58 -0.05 12.05
C SER A 54 13.95 1.21 11.48
N TYR A 55 13.44 2.07 12.34
CA TYR A 55 12.81 3.34 11.94
C TYR A 55 13.70 4.18 11.01
N TRP A 56 14.98 4.29 11.36
CA TRP A 56 15.96 5.05 10.58
C TRP A 56 16.23 4.42 9.21
N TRP A 57 16.21 3.08 9.13
CA TRP A 57 16.38 2.37 7.87
C TRP A 57 15.16 2.56 6.96
N SER A 58 13.94 2.48 7.49
CA SER A 58 12.72 2.76 6.73
C SER A 58 12.70 4.19 6.19
N PHE A 59 13.16 5.17 6.98
CA PHE A 59 13.30 6.55 6.52
C PHE A 59 14.31 6.68 5.37
N LEU A 60 15.48 6.01 5.47
CA LEU A 60 16.47 5.99 4.40
C LEU A 60 15.93 5.36 3.11
N TYR A 61 15.18 4.25 3.21
CA TYR A 61 14.55 3.63 2.04
C TYR A 61 13.54 4.57 1.38
N ALA A 62 12.69 5.23 2.16
CA ALA A 62 11.72 6.21 1.64
C ALA A 62 12.41 7.39 0.95
N SER A 63 13.45 7.93 1.57
CA SER A 63 14.24 9.05 1.01
C SER A 63 14.94 8.66 -0.29
N SER A 64 15.54 7.46 -0.34
CA SER A 64 16.20 6.94 -1.54
C SER A 64 15.21 6.74 -2.70
N LEU A 65 14.01 6.19 -2.44
CA LEU A 65 12.98 6.02 -3.46
C LEU A 65 12.45 7.37 -3.96
N ASN A 66 12.27 8.35 -3.06
CA ASN A 66 11.88 9.70 -3.44
C ASN A 66 12.93 10.35 -4.34
N PHE A 67 14.21 10.21 -3.99
CA PHE A 67 15.31 10.74 -4.79
C PHE A 67 15.35 10.11 -6.19
N LEU A 68 15.15 8.79 -6.28
CA LEU A 68 15.05 8.09 -7.56
C LEU A 68 13.90 8.65 -8.42
N ASN A 69 12.72 8.88 -7.82
CA ASN A 69 11.59 9.48 -8.52
C ASN A 69 11.91 10.89 -9.06
N VAL A 70 12.63 11.71 -8.28
CA VAL A 70 13.12 13.02 -8.74
C VAL A 70 14.07 12.87 -9.94
N VAL A 71 15.01 11.93 -9.89
CA VAL A 71 15.94 11.66 -11.00
C VAL A 71 15.19 11.25 -12.27
N ILE A 72 14.18 10.37 -12.18
CA ILE A 72 13.34 9.98 -13.32
C ILE A 72 12.63 11.19 -13.92
N CYS A 73 12.06 12.05 -13.07
CA CYS A 73 11.39 13.27 -13.51
C CYS A 73 12.34 14.26 -14.20
N LEU A 74 13.62 14.32 -13.80
CA LEU A 74 14.63 15.19 -14.40
C LEU A 74 15.12 14.69 -15.77
N ILE A 75 15.15 13.38 -16.02
CA ILE A 75 15.60 12.79 -17.30
C ILE A 75 14.67 13.19 -18.47
N GLY A 76 13.38 13.43 -18.19
CA GLY A 76 12.47 14.06 -19.14
C GLY A 76 11.06 13.46 -19.17
N ALA A 77 10.12 14.27 -19.66
CA ALA A 77 8.69 13.93 -19.70
C ALA A 77 8.36 12.69 -20.57
N SER A 78 9.19 12.41 -21.59
CA SER A 78 9.00 11.26 -22.48
C SER A 78 9.29 9.93 -21.77
N LEU A 79 10.27 9.89 -20.86
CA LEU A 79 10.57 8.72 -20.04
C LEU A 79 9.44 8.49 -19.02
N PHE A 80 8.99 9.56 -18.36
CA PHE A 80 7.89 9.49 -17.40
C PHE A 80 6.62 8.90 -18.01
N ALA A 81 6.24 9.35 -19.22
CA ALA A 81 5.07 8.82 -19.93
C ALA A 81 5.21 7.32 -20.22
N LYS A 82 6.38 6.86 -20.67
CA LYS A 82 6.64 5.44 -20.93
C LYS A 82 6.60 4.60 -19.66
N THR A 83 7.21 5.07 -18.57
CA THR A 83 7.19 4.40 -17.27
C THR A 83 5.77 4.29 -16.71
N SER A 84 4.94 5.32 -16.86
CA SER A 84 3.53 5.29 -16.43
C SER A 84 2.72 4.19 -17.13
N VAL A 85 2.89 4.04 -18.45
CA VAL A 85 2.24 2.95 -19.20
C VAL A 85 2.72 1.58 -18.72
N LEU A 86 4.01 1.42 -18.46
CA LEU A 86 4.56 0.17 -17.92
C LEU A 86 3.97 -0.16 -16.54
N ILE A 87 3.89 0.82 -15.63
CA ILE A 87 3.29 0.64 -14.30
C ILE A 87 1.82 0.24 -14.44
N PHE A 88 1.08 0.87 -15.36
CA PHE A 88 -0.32 0.53 -15.60
C PHE A 88 -0.50 -0.94 -16.03
N VAL A 89 0.34 -1.43 -16.96
CA VAL A 89 0.29 -2.84 -17.39
C VAL A 89 0.61 -3.79 -16.24
N ILE A 90 1.62 -3.48 -15.42
CA ILE A 90 1.96 -4.29 -14.24
C ILE A 90 0.79 -4.33 -13.25
N LEU A 91 0.17 -3.18 -12.97
CA LEU A 91 -0.97 -3.09 -12.06
C LEU A 91 -2.16 -3.93 -12.55
N LEU A 92 -2.47 -3.90 -13.85
CA LEU A 92 -3.49 -4.77 -14.43
C LEU A 92 -3.15 -6.25 -14.22
N GLY A 93 -1.88 -6.64 -14.44
CA GLY A 93 -1.41 -7.99 -14.18
C GLY A 93 -1.56 -8.42 -12.71
N CYS A 94 -1.20 -7.55 -11.76
CA CYS A 94 -1.37 -7.80 -10.33
C CYS A 94 -2.84 -7.97 -9.96
N ILE A 95 -3.72 -7.09 -10.44
CA ILE A 95 -5.17 -7.16 -10.18
C ILE A 95 -5.74 -8.46 -10.76
N SER A 96 -5.42 -8.79 -12.01
CA SER A 96 -5.86 -10.05 -12.63
C SER A 96 -5.34 -11.27 -11.86
N SER A 97 -4.08 -11.26 -11.42
CA SER A 97 -3.50 -12.35 -10.63
C SER A 97 -4.25 -12.56 -9.32
N VAL A 98 -4.59 -11.49 -8.60
CA VAL A 98 -5.40 -11.58 -7.38
C VAL A 98 -6.78 -12.16 -7.70
N LEU A 99 -7.50 -11.63 -8.70
CA LEU A 99 -8.83 -12.13 -9.07
C LEU A 99 -8.83 -13.62 -9.44
N ILE A 100 -7.81 -14.07 -10.17
CA ILE A 100 -7.63 -15.48 -10.51
C ILE A 100 -7.33 -16.29 -9.24
N SER A 101 -6.45 -15.81 -8.37
CA SER A 101 -6.11 -16.47 -7.10
C SER A 101 -7.33 -16.65 -6.21
N GLN A 102 -8.17 -15.62 -6.07
CA GLN A 102 -9.43 -15.67 -5.31
C GLN A 102 -10.44 -16.68 -5.90
N SER A 103 -10.41 -16.89 -7.22
CA SER A 103 -11.34 -17.80 -7.92
C SER A 103 -10.86 -19.25 -7.92
N ALA A 104 -9.55 -19.45 -8.04
CA ALA A 104 -8.93 -20.77 -8.18
C ALA A 104 -8.67 -21.46 -6.82
N ARG A 105 -8.39 -20.68 -5.77
CA ARG A 105 -8.10 -21.21 -4.44
C ARG A 105 -9.35 -21.16 -3.56
N ARG A 106 -9.80 -22.33 -3.11
CA ARG A 106 -10.88 -22.50 -2.13
C ARG A 106 -10.30 -23.16 -0.89
N ASP A 107 -10.63 -22.61 0.28
CA ASP A 107 -10.31 -23.14 1.61
C ASP A 107 -8.82 -23.37 1.89
N LEU A 108 -8.03 -22.29 1.96
CA LEU A 108 -6.68 -22.36 2.51
C LEU A 108 -6.65 -21.89 3.96
N SER A 109 -6.12 -22.74 4.83
CA SER A 109 -5.79 -22.39 6.20
C SER A 109 -4.28 -22.16 6.33
N PHE A 110 -3.91 -21.00 6.86
CA PHE A 110 -2.51 -20.67 7.15
C PHE A 110 -2.37 -20.28 8.61
N HIS A 111 -1.24 -20.67 9.22
CA HIS A 111 -0.87 -20.16 10.53
C HIS A 111 -0.60 -18.66 10.41
N ALA A 112 -1.20 -17.84 11.29
CA ALA A 112 -0.89 -16.42 11.33
C ALA A 112 0.63 -16.17 11.40
N PRO A 113 1.16 -15.18 10.65
CA PRO A 113 2.58 -14.87 10.69
C PRO A 113 3.01 -14.46 12.11
N HIS A 114 4.24 -14.82 12.47
CA HIS A 114 4.78 -14.62 13.82
C HIS A 114 4.81 -13.15 14.29
N GLU A 115 4.77 -12.20 13.36
CA GLU A 115 4.69 -10.75 13.64
C GLU A 115 3.32 -10.32 14.17
N ASN A 116 2.26 -11.08 13.85
CA ASN A 116 0.92 -10.80 14.37
C ASN A 116 0.79 -11.32 15.81
N ILE A 117 1.30 -10.53 16.76
CA ILE A 117 1.17 -10.80 18.20
C ILE A 117 -0.28 -11.06 18.64
N HIS A 118 -1.27 -10.51 17.93
CA HIS A 118 -2.69 -10.64 18.24
C HIS A 118 -3.33 -11.93 17.67
N PHE A 119 -2.77 -12.47 16.59
CA PHE A 119 -3.30 -13.66 15.90
C PHE A 119 -2.34 -14.84 15.97
N ARG A 120 -1.27 -14.75 16.80
CA ARG A 120 -0.14 -15.68 16.87
C ARG A 120 -0.49 -17.17 16.94
N ASN A 121 -1.67 -17.52 17.47
CA ASN A 121 -2.17 -18.88 17.61
C ASN A 121 -3.48 -19.15 16.85
N GLN A 122 -3.92 -18.23 15.99
CA GLN A 122 -5.12 -18.41 15.17
C GLN A 122 -4.71 -18.86 13.77
N THR A 123 -5.37 -19.91 13.29
CA THR A 123 -5.34 -20.29 11.88
C THR A 123 -6.24 -19.35 11.11
N LEU A 124 -5.65 -18.57 10.21
CA LEU A 124 -6.38 -17.70 9.30
C LEU A 124 -6.95 -18.57 8.19
N ASN A 125 -8.27 -18.56 8.04
CA ASN A 125 -8.95 -19.33 7.01
C ASN A 125 -9.36 -18.43 5.85
N PHE A 126 -8.94 -18.79 4.64
CA PHE A 126 -9.26 -18.11 3.41
C PHE A 126 -10.29 -18.95 2.64
N THR A 127 -11.54 -18.50 2.63
CA THR A 127 -12.70 -19.22 2.05
C THR A 127 -12.99 -18.89 0.58
N GLY A 128 -12.15 -18.05 -0.06
CA GLY A 128 -12.34 -17.62 -1.45
C GLY A 128 -13.67 -16.87 -1.68
N PHE A 129 -14.33 -17.11 -2.81
CA PHE A 129 -15.68 -16.58 -3.08
C PHE A 129 -16.77 -17.42 -2.40
N SER A 130 -17.06 -17.10 -1.14
CA SER A 130 -18.16 -17.69 -0.36
C SER A 130 -19.24 -16.65 -0.06
N LEU A 131 -20.50 -16.95 -0.47
CA LEU A 131 -21.66 -16.11 -0.16
C LEU A 131 -21.94 -16.06 1.35
N ASP A 132 -21.66 -17.14 2.08
CA ASP A 132 -21.80 -17.20 3.53
C ASP A 132 -20.80 -16.26 4.23
N THR A 133 -19.55 -16.23 3.74
CA THR A 133 -18.54 -15.29 4.24
C THR A 133 -18.92 -13.84 3.91
N PHE A 134 -19.47 -13.59 2.72
CA PHE A 134 -19.95 -12.25 2.34
C PHE A 134 -21.09 -11.76 3.24
N GLN A 135 -22.11 -12.60 3.48
CA GLN A 135 -23.21 -12.25 4.37
C GLN A 135 -22.76 -12.07 5.83
N GLY A 136 -21.79 -12.86 6.29
CA GLY A 136 -21.18 -12.72 7.60
C GLY A 136 -20.42 -11.39 7.79
N ASN A 137 -19.71 -10.93 6.75
CA ASN A 137 -18.96 -9.67 6.76
C ASN A 137 -19.83 -8.43 6.51
N LEU A 138 -21.11 -8.59 6.15
CA LEU A 138 -22.02 -7.46 5.89
C LEU A 138 -22.30 -6.64 7.16
N LYS A 139 -22.15 -7.23 8.36
CA LYS A 139 -22.34 -6.54 9.64
C LYS A 139 -21.07 -5.74 10.00
N ARG A 140 -21.24 -4.46 10.36
CA ARG A 140 -20.12 -3.63 10.83
C ARG A 140 -19.63 -4.10 12.20
N MET A 141 -18.43 -4.66 12.21
CA MET A 141 -17.70 -4.97 13.44
C MET A 141 -16.68 -3.85 13.69
N PHE A 142 -17.08 -2.83 14.46
CA PHE A 142 -16.21 -1.70 14.80
C PHE A 142 -15.26 -1.96 15.97
N PHE A 143 -15.53 -3.01 16.75
CA PHE A 143 -14.74 -3.39 17.90
C PHE A 143 -14.37 -4.86 17.80
N ILE A 144 -13.15 -5.14 17.35
CA ILE A 144 -12.44 -6.30 17.86
C ILE A 144 -12.01 -5.88 19.27
N LYS A 145 -12.61 -6.47 20.31
CA LYS A 145 -12.13 -6.31 21.69
C LYS A 145 -10.72 -6.92 21.74
N PHE A 146 -9.72 -6.10 21.50
CA PHE A 146 -8.34 -6.44 21.82
C PHE A 146 -8.29 -6.57 23.34
N ASN A 147 -8.23 -7.79 23.84
CA ASN A 147 -7.88 -8.03 25.22
C ASN A 147 -6.39 -7.69 25.36
N ILE A 148 -6.09 -6.41 25.51
CA ILE A 148 -4.75 -5.92 25.82
C ILE A 148 -4.49 -6.39 27.24
N PRO A 149 -3.55 -7.34 27.48
CA PRO A 149 -3.13 -7.62 28.84
C PRO A 149 -2.56 -6.31 29.38
N LYS A 150 -3.24 -5.72 30.37
CA LYS A 150 -2.70 -4.61 31.14
C LYS A 150 -1.36 -5.09 31.72
N ARG A 151 -0.27 -4.43 31.31
CA ARG A 151 0.96 -4.44 32.09
C ARG A 151 0.69 -3.84 33.46
#